data_AF-A0A7X5DIA9-F1
#
_entry.id   AF-A0A7X5DIA9-F1
#
_cell.length_a   1.000
_cell.length_b   1.000
_cell.length_c   1.000
_cell.angle_alpha   90.00
_cell.angle_beta   90.00
_cell.angle_gamma   90.00
#
_symmetry.space_group_name_H-M   'P 1'
#
loop_
_entity.id
_entity.type
_entity.pdbx_description
1 polymer ?
#
loop_
_entity_poly.entity_id
_entity_poly.type
_entity_poly.pdbx_seq_one_letter_code
_entity_poly.pdbx_strand_id
1 'polypeptide(L)'
;MAFTIKNPPEFTLEIPQWDRDSLGDGIEMAKVPEALLNNEVYLKAFAERLEHVTPVTLRASGWTGSAAPFTQTVAVSGAVDGMEPMVVSGLADGASETEQKAYIKAYGILCSGTAELGDGTATFKVYKKPASDITVGLKGV
;
A
#
# COMPACT_ATOMS: atom_id res chain seq x y z
N MET A 1 0.69 26.01 -23.24
CA MET A 1 0.05 25.46 -22.02
C MET A 1 0.89 24.28 -21.57
N ALA A 2 1.06 24.08 -20.26
CA ALA A 2 1.70 22.87 -19.73
C ALA A 2 0.64 21.79 -19.51
N PHE A 3 1.03 20.53 -19.56
CA PHE A 3 0.15 19.43 -19.20
C PHE A 3 -0.22 19.47 -17.71
N THR A 4 -1.46 19.13 -17.41
CA THR A 4 -1.95 18.99 -16.04
C THR A 4 -1.72 17.55 -15.57
N ILE A 5 -0.81 17.37 -14.62
CA ILE A 5 -0.57 16.07 -13.99
C ILE A 5 -1.50 15.94 -12.78
N LYS A 6 -2.28 14.86 -12.77
CA LYS A 6 -3.21 14.55 -11.68
C LYS A 6 -2.46 14.08 -10.44
N ASN A 7 -2.90 14.60 -9.29
CA ASN A 7 -2.39 14.21 -7.98
C ASN A 7 -3.59 14.11 -7.00
N PRO A 8 -4.00 12.90 -6.58
CA PRO A 8 -3.32 11.63 -6.81
C PRO A 8 -3.30 11.23 -8.30
N PRO A 9 -2.30 10.45 -8.75
CA PRO A 9 -2.28 9.94 -10.12
C PRO A 9 -3.54 9.13 -10.43
N GLU A 10 -4.08 9.28 -11.64
CA GLU A 10 -5.24 8.54 -12.11
C GLU A 10 -4.92 7.82 -13.42
N PHE A 11 -5.45 6.61 -13.57
CA PHE A 11 -5.34 5.81 -14.78
C PHE A 11 -6.66 5.81 -15.54
N THR A 12 -6.61 5.93 -16.87
CA THR A 12 -7.78 5.78 -17.74
C THR A 12 -7.49 4.90 -18.94
N LEU A 13 -8.47 4.09 -19.32
CA LEU A 13 -8.47 3.35 -20.58
C LEU A 13 -9.19 4.11 -21.70
N GLU A 14 -9.88 5.20 -21.37
CA GLU A 14 -10.66 6.02 -22.30
C GLU A 14 -9.76 7.00 -23.05
N ILE A 15 -8.87 6.47 -23.90
CA ILE A 15 -7.97 7.26 -24.73
C ILE A 15 -8.44 7.20 -26.18
N PRO A 16 -8.94 8.30 -26.75
CA PRO A 16 -9.41 8.30 -28.13
C PRO A 16 -8.24 8.07 -29.09
N GLN A 17 -8.44 7.17 -30.04
CA GLN A 17 -7.53 7.00 -31.17
C GLN A 17 -7.89 8.04 -32.24
N TRP A 18 -6.92 8.80 -32.72
CA TRP A 18 -7.13 9.63 -33.91
C TRP A 18 -6.75 8.89 -35.18
N ASP A 19 -7.58 9.10 -36.18
CA ASP A 19 -7.43 8.64 -37.54
C ASP A 19 -7.53 9.81 -38.52
N ARG A 20 -7.55 9.50 -39.82
CA ARG A 20 -7.63 10.52 -40.87
C ARG A 20 -8.96 11.28 -40.88
N ASP A 21 -10.01 10.73 -40.27
CA ASP A 21 -11.35 11.30 -40.27
C ASP A 21 -11.63 12.07 -38.96
N SER A 22 -10.69 12.05 -38.01
CA SER A 22 -10.75 12.75 -36.73
C SER A 22 -10.64 14.27 -36.94
N LEU A 23 -11.78 14.97 -36.87
CA LEU A 23 -11.87 16.43 -36.94
C LEU A 23 -11.61 17.05 -35.54
N GLY A 24 -10.39 16.94 -35.05
CA GLY A 24 -9.95 17.57 -33.79
C GLY A 24 -9.22 18.88 -34.06
N ASP A 25 -9.52 19.93 -33.29
CA ASP A 25 -8.64 21.10 -33.24
C ASP A 25 -7.37 20.80 -32.40
N GLY A 26 -6.40 21.72 -32.40
CA GLY A 26 -5.16 21.55 -31.65
C GLY A 26 -5.36 21.36 -30.14
N ILE A 27 -6.51 21.76 -29.58
CA ILE A 27 -6.82 21.66 -28.15
C ILE A 27 -7.33 20.25 -27.84
N GLU A 28 -8.28 19.75 -28.63
CA GLU A 28 -8.71 18.35 -28.54
C GLU A 28 -7.53 17.41 -28.80
N MET A 29 -6.64 17.81 -29.72
CA MET A 29 -5.41 17.10 -29.99
C MET A 29 -4.35 17.14 -28.87
N ALA A 30 -4.50 17.99 -27.86
CA ALA A 30 -3.59 18.01 -26.72
C ALA A 30 -4.01 17.04 -25.61
N LYS A 31 -5.28 16.61 -25.58
CA LYS A 31 -5.84 15.78 -24.50
C LYS A 31 -5.31 14.35 -24.49
N VAL A 32 -5.05 13.74 -25.65
CA VAL A 32 -4.53 12.37 -25.72
C VAL A 32 -3.12 12.25 -25.13
N PRO A 33 -2.14 13.10 -25.53
CA PRO A 33 -0.83 13.11 -24.87
C PRO A 33 -0.91 13.37 -23.36
N GLU A 34 -1.79 14.27 -22.92
CA GLU A 34 -1.99 14.53 -21.48
C GLU A 34 -2.53 13.31 -20.73
N ALA A 35 -3.51 12.61 -21.30
CA ALA A 35 -4.05 11.37 -20.73
C ALA A 35 -2.99 10.26 -20.68
N LEU A 36 -2.21 10.08 -21.74
CA LEU A 36 -1.11 9.11 -21.78
C LEU A 36 -0.03 9.42 -20.74
N LEU A 37 0.33 10.70 -20.59
CA LEU A 37 1.28 11.13 -19.58
C LEU A 37 0.76 10.88 -18.16
N ASN A 38 -0.53 11.14 -17.89
CA ASN A 38 -1.14 10.81 -16.60
C ASN A 38 -1.11 9.31 -16.31
N ASN A 39 -1.38 8.47 -17.31
CA ASN A 39 -1.25 7.01 -17.17
C ASN A 39 0.20 6.58 -16.88
N GLU A 40 1.19 7.18 -17.54
CA GLU A 40 2.61 6.89 -17.27
C GLU A 40 3.00 7.27 -15.83
N VAL A 41 2.57 8.46 -15.37
CA VAL A 41 2.79 8.89 -13.98
C VAL A 41 2.13 7.95 -12.99
N TYR A 42 0.91 7.49 -13.28
CA TYR A 42 0.23 6.47 -12.47
C TYR A 42 1.02 5.16 -12.41
N LEU A 43 1.44 4.63 -13.56
CA LEU A 43 2.17 3.36 -13.65
C LEU A 43 3.54 3.45 -12.96
N LYS A 44 4.23 4.58 -13.10
CA LYS A 44 5.49 4.84 -12.38
C LYS A 44 5.26 4.83 -10.87
N ALA A 45 4.27 5.57 -10.37
CA ALA A 45 3.96 5.60 -8.95
C ALA A 45 3.57 4.21 -8.41
N PHE A 46 2.81 3.43 -9.20
CA PHE A 46 2.46 2.06 -8.85
C PHE A 46 3.68 1.14 -8.80
N ALA A 47 4.58 1.22 -9.78
CA ALA A 47 5.82 0.45 -9.81
C ALA A 47 6.71 0.76 -8.60
N GLU A 48 6.88 2.04 -8.26
CA GLU A 48 7.68 2.46 -7.09
C GLU A 48 7.14 1.88 -5.78
N ARG A 49 5.80 1.86 -5.59
CA ARG A 49 5.18 1.22 -4.42
C ARG A 49 5.42 -0.30 -4.37
N LEU A 50 5.46 -0.96 -5.52
CA LEU A 50 5.74 -2.39 -5.61
C LEU A 50 7.22 -2.73 -5.44
N GLU A 51 8.14 -1.80 -5.67
CA GLU A 51 9.58 -2.03 -5.48
C GLU A 51 10.01 -1.89 -4.02
N HIS A 52 9.24 -1.15 -3.22
CA HIS A 52 9.58 -0.84 -1.85
C HIS A 52 8.75 -1.61 -0.82
N VAL A 53 9.34 -1.73 0.37
CA VAL A 53 8.71 -2.34 1.55
C VAL A 53 8.70 -1.29 2.64
N THR A 54 7.50 -0.90 3.07
CA THR A 54 7.31 0.07 4.15
C THR A 54 7.28 -0.68 5.49
N PRO A 55 8.26 -0.48 6.39
CA PRO A 55 8.29 -1.15 7.68
C PRO A 55 7.21 -0.57 8.61
N VAL A 56 6.50 -1.46 9.30
CA VAL A 56 5.43 -1.14 10.23
C VAL A 56 5.63 -1.91 11.52
N THR A 57 5.72 -1.18 12.64
CA THR A 57 5.88 -1.78 13.96
C THR A 57 4.55 -1.79 14.72
N LEU A 58 4.09 -2.98 15.09
CA LEU A 58 2.94 -3.23 15.94
C LEU A 58 3.42 -3.49 17.36
N ARG A 59 3.00 -2.66 18.31
CA ARG A 59 3.39 -2.80 19.72
C ARG A 59 2.52 -3.83 20.44
N ALA A 60 3.10 -4.67 21.29
CA ALA A 60 2.35 -5.61 22.12
C ALA A 60 1.31 -4.91 23.00
N SER A 61 1.62 -3.71 23.49
CA SER A 61 0.72 -2.88 24.30
C SER A 61 -0.31 -2.10 23.47
N GLY A 62 -0.19 -2.07 22.14
CA GLY A 62 -1.07 -1.29 21.25
C GLY A 62 -2.39 -1.97 20.90
N TRP A 63 -2.58 -3.24 21.27
CA TRP A 63 -3.78 -4.01 20.94
C TRP A 63 -4.96 -3.69 21.85
N THR A 64 -5.99 -3.11 21.26
CA THR A 64 -7.26 -2.76 21.92
C THR A 64 -8.27 -3.91 21.81
N GLY A 65 -9.34 -3.85 22.62
CA GLY A 65 -10.37 -4.88 22.73
C GLY A 65 -10.22 -5.76 23.97
N SER A 66 -11.36 -6.04 24.62
CA SER A 66 -11.49 -6.94 25.77
C SER A 66 -11.71 -8.41 25.37
N ALA A 67 -12.16 -8.65 24.13
CA ALA A 67 -12.31 -9.96 23.51
C ALA A 67 -11.84 -9.90 22.05
N ALA A 68 -11.58 -11.06 21.45
CA ALA A 68 -11.22 -11.15 20.05
C ALA A 68 -12.41 -10.75 19.14
N PRO A 69 -12.17 -10.15 17.96
CA PRO A 69 -10.85 -9.76 17.44
C PRO A 69 -10.28 -8.52 18.13
N PHE A 70 -8.98 -8.57 18.45
CA PHE A 70 -8.21 -7.44 18.97
C PHE A 70 -7.74 -6.57 17.82
N THR A 71 -7.74 -5.26 18.01
CA THR A 71 -7.46 -4.30 16.93
C THR A 71 -6.26 -3.41 17.27
N GLN A 72 -5.41 -3.15 16.28
CA GLN A 72 -4.37 -2.14 16.36
C GLN A 72 -4.27 -1.38 15.05
N THR A 73 -4.35 -0.05 15.14
CA THR A 73 -4.18 0.86 14.01
C THR A 73 -2.84 1.56 14.12
N VAL A 74 -2.13 1.62 13.01
CA VAL A 74 -0.79 2.23 12.90
C VAL A 74 -0.75 3.16 11.69
N ALA A 75 0.05 4.22 11.78
CA ALA A 75 0.25 5.13 10.66
C ALA A 75 1.16 4.48 9.62
N VAL A 76 0.79 4.57 8.35
CA VAL A 76 1.55 4.04 7.22
C VAL A 76 1.52 5.08 6.10
N SER A 77 2.66 5.71 5.86
CA SER A 77 2.79 6.68 4.75
C SER A 77 2.58 5.96 3.41
N GLY A 78 1.78 6.56 2.53
CA GLY A 78 1.46 5.98 1.22
C GLY A 78 0.23 5.08 1.21
N ALA A 79 -0.29 4.67 2.37
CA ALA A 79 -1.51 3.89 2.45
C ALA A 79 -2.71 4.71 1.95
N VAL A 80 -3.48 4.11 1.04
CA VAL A 80 -4.74 4.66 0.52
C VAL A 80 -5.82 3.60 0.71
N ASP A 81 -7.03 4.05 1.00
CA ASP A 81 -8.19 3.14 1.08
C ASP A 81 -8.36 2.29 -0.19
N GLY A 82 -8.75 1.02 -0.01
CA GLY A 82 -8.93 0.06 -1.11
C GLY A 82 -7.64 -0.57 -1.68
N MET A 83 -6.45 -0.19 -1.21
CA MET A 83 -5.22 -0.90 -1.56
C MET A 83 -5.12 -2.27 -0.86
N GLU A 84 -4.59 -3.27 -1.57
CA GLU A 84 -4.35 -4.61 -1.03
C GLU A 84 -2.83 -4.89 -0.90
N PRO A 85 -2.18 -4.49 0.20
CA PRO A 85 -0.75 -4.67 0.39
C PRO A 85 -0.41 -6.11 0.75
N MET A 86 0.82 -6.53 0.41
CA MET A 86 1.35 -7.82 0.86
C MET A 86 2.21 -7.63 2.10
N VAL A 87 1.90 -8.40 3.16
CA VAL A 87 2.72 -8.47 4.36
C VAL A 87 3.94 -9.36 4.09
N VAL A 88 5.13 -8.84 4.37
CA VAL A 88 6.40 -9.57 4.31
C VAL A 88 7.12 -9.56 5.66
N SER A 89 8.03 -10.50 5.84
CA SER A 89 8.83 -10.57 7.07
C SER A 89 9.72 -9.34 7.24
N GLY A 90 9.68 -8.72 8.41
CA GLY A 90 10.61 -7.67 8.86
C GLY A 90 11.65 -8.19 9.86
N LEU A 91 11.87 -9.51 9.94
CA LEU A 91 12.93 -10.08 10.77
C LEU A 91 14.31 -9.60 10.28
N ALA A 92 15.12 -9.07 11.20
CA ALA A 92 16.47 -8.61 10.88
C ALA A 92 17.39 -9.77 10.47
N ASP A 93 18.31 -9.50 9.54
CA ASP A 93 19.38 -10.43 9.22
C ASP A 93 20.27 -10.65 10.46
N GLY A 94 20.69 -11.90 10.67
CA GLY A 94 21.48 -12.29 11.84
C GLY A 94 20.71 -12.31 13.17
N ALA A 95 19.38 -12.24 13.18
CA ALA A 95 18.58 -12.38 14.39
C ALA A 95 18.90 -13.70 15.14
N SER A 96 19.00 -13.63 16.46
CA SER A 96 19.24 -14.81 17.28
C SER A 96 18.08 -15.81 17.21
N GLU A 97 18.34 -17.07 17.55
CA GLU A 97 17.30 -18.11 17.57
C GLU A 97 16.12 -17.74 18.49
N THR A 98 16.39 -17.07 19.62
CA THR A 98 15.36 -16.61 20.56
C THR A 98 14.49 -15.53 19.94
N GLU A 99 15.09 -14.54 19.28
CA GLU A 99 14.37 -13.47 18.57
C GLU A 99 13.54 -14.02 17.41
N GLN A 100 14.13 -14.91 16.60
CA GLN A 100 13.45 -15.56 15.49
C GLN A 100 12.20 -16.34 15.96
N LYS A 101 12.32 -17.08 17.08
CA LYS A 101 11.20 -17.85 17.65
C LYS A 101 10.09 -16.95 18.20
N ALA A 102 10.45 -15.82 18.82
CA ALA A 102 9.46 -14.85 19.28
C ALA A 102 8.75 -14.19 18.07
N TYR A 103 9.54 -13.81 17.07
CA TYR A 103 9.07 -13.18 15.85
C TYR A 103 8.11 -14.08 15.07
N ILE A 104 8.46 -15.34 14.77
CA ILE A 104 7.60 -16.23 13.97
C ILE A 104 6.25 -16.51 14.63
N LYS A 105 6.20 -16.53 15.96
CA LYS A 105 4.94 -16.66 16.72
C LYS A 105 4.07 -15.42 16.56
N ALA A 106 4.65 -14.23 16.71
CA ALA A 106 3.94 -12.97 16.51
C ALA A 106 3.49 -12.80 15.04
N TYR A 107 4.35 -13.18 14.09
CA TYR A 107 4.08 -13.10 12.66
C TYR A 107 2.95 -14.04 12.25
N GLY A 108 2.96 -15.29 12.73
CA GLY A 108 1.87 -16.25 12.49
C GLY A 108 0.53 -15.78 13.06
N ILE A 109 0.54 -15.14 14.24
CA ILE A 109 -0.66 -14.51 14.81
C ILE A 109 -1.18 -13.40 13.88
N LEU A 110 -0.29 -12.54 13.39
CA LEU A 110 -0.65 -11.44 12.50
C LEU A 110 -1.26 -11.96 11.18
N CYS A 111 -0.60 -12.90 10.52
CA CYS A 111 -1.06 -13.47 9.25
C CYS A 111 -2.33 -14.32 9.39
N SER A 112 -2.69 -14.77 10.59
CA SER A 112 -3.98 -15.43 10.86
C SER A 112 -5.16 -14.46 11.03
N GLY A 113 -4.88 -13.15 11.05
CA GLY A 113 -5.86 -12.08 11.19
C GLY A 113 -6.28 -11.47 9.85
N THR A 114 -6.82 -10.26 9.91
CA THR A 114 -7.09 -9.41 8.74
C THR A 114 -6.41 -8.06 8.90
N ALA A 115 -6.14 -7.39 7.78
CA ALA A 115 -5.64 -6.03 7.74
C ALA A 115 -6.42 -5.24 6.69
N GLU A 116 -6.77 -4.01 7.02
CA GLU A 116 -7.43 -3.06 6.13
C GLU A 116 -6.57 -1.79 6.08
N LEU A 117 -6.29 -1.28 4.89
CA LEU A 117 -5.68 0.04 4.73
C LEU A 117 -6.76 1.12 4.71
N GLY A 118 -6.46 2.24 5.36
CA GLY A 118 -7.17 3.49 5.16
C GLY A 118 -6.17 4.58 4.79
N ASP A 119 -6.65 5.77 4.50
CA ASP A 119 -5.78 6.88 4.12
C ASP A 119 -4.75 7.20 5.21
N GLY A 120 -3.48 6.90 4.92
CA GLY A 120 -2.35 7.06 5.83
C GLY A 120 -2.28 6.07 6.99
N THR A 121 -3.11 5.02 7.03
CA THR A 121 -3.16 4.07 8.15
C THR A 121 -3.35 2.62 7.73
N ALA A 122 -2.94 1.70 8.60
CA ALA A 122 -3.24 0.27 8.49
C ALA A 122 -3.89 -0.20 9.80
N THR A 123 -5.02 -0.88 9.70
CA THR A 123 -5.75 -1.44 10.84
C THR A 123 -5.68 -2.96 10.79
N PHE A 124 -5.02 -3.55 11.78
CA PHE A 124 -4.86 -4.99 11.93
C PHE A 124 -5.84 -5.54 12.96
N LYS A 125 -6.45 -6.69 12.64
CA LYS A 125 -7.38 -7.42 13.51
C LYS A 125 -6.87 -8.83 13.71
N VAL A 126 -6.67 -9.27 14.96
CA VAL A 126 -6.13 -10.59 15.30
C VAL A 126 -6.96 -11.29 16.37
N TYR A 127 -6.98 -12.62 16.37
CA TYR A 127 -7.72 -13.40 17.37
C TYR A 127 -6.92 -13.68 18.65
N LYS A 128 -5.62 -13.38 18.64
CA LYS A 128 -4.71 -13.50 19.79
C LYS A 128 -3.75 -12.33 19.80
N LYS A 129 -3.43 -11.76 20.97
CA LYS A 129 -2.44 -10.67 21.05
C LYS A 129 -1.01 -11.25 20.95
N PRO A 130 -0.15 -10.71 20.06
CA PRO A 130 1.29 -10.92 20.14
C PRO A 130 1.83 -10.57 21.53
N ALA A 131 2.73 -11.39 22.05
CA ALA A 131 3.36 -11.16 23.37
C ALA A 131 4.53 -10.17 23.31
N SER A 132 5.06 -9.90 22.11
CA SER A 132 6.16 -8.99 21.85
C SER A 132 5.79 -8.04 20.73
N ASP A 133 6.50 -6.92 20.67
CA ASP A 133 6.45 -6.02 19.52
C ASP A 133 6.88 -6.79 18.26
N ILE A 134 6.29 -6.45 17.12
CA ILE A 134 6.62 -7.04 15.83
C ILE A 134 6.75 -5.96 14.77
N THR A 135 7.81 -6.03 13.98
CA THR A 135 7.97 -5.20 12.78
C THR A 135 7.75 -6.07 11.55
N VAL A 136 6.82 -5.68 10.69
CA VAL A 136 6.56 -6.33 9.40
C VAL A 136 6.76 -5.34 8.27
N GLY A 137 7.01 -5.84 7.07
CA GLY A 137 7.02 -5.02 5.87
C GLY A 137 5.65 -5.03 5.18
N LEU A 138 5.18 -3.88 4.73
CA LEU A 138 4.06 -3.77 3.80
C LEU A 138 4.60 -3.43 2.41
N LYS A 139 4.39 -4.34 1.46
CA LYS A 139 4.75 -4.15 0.05
C LYS A 139 3.54 -3.70 -0.74
N GLY A 140 3.70 -2.70 -1.61
CA GLY A 140 2.61 -2.14 -2.42
C GLY A 140 1.90 -0.93 -1.78
N VAL A 141 2.56 -0.27 -0.83
CA VAL A 141 2.07 0.94 -0.14
C VAL A 141 2.94 2.14 -0.50
#